data_AF-F6F160-F1
#
_entry.id   AF-F6F160-F1
#
_cell.length_a   1.000
_cell.length_b   1.000
_cell.length_c   1.000
_cell.angle_alpha   90.00
_cell.angle_beta   90.00
_cell.angle_gamma   90.00
#
_symmetry.space_group_name_H-M   'P 1'
#
loop_
_entity.id
_entity.type
_entity.pdbx_description
1 polymer ?
#
loop_
_entity_poly.entity_id
_entity_poly.type
_entity_poly.pdbx_seq_one_letter_code
_entity_poly.pdbx_strand_id
1 'polypeptide(L)'
;MAPYDLLLASLGACTAITLKMYTARKGWPLASLDVELRFNVVGEEKMIEPVLRIHGLDDEQKARLADIAERTPVTLALKSGLPITTRLDHSKIDDHERSRLRLRHDN
;
A
#
# COMPACT_ATOMS: atom_id res chain seq x y z
N MET A 1 -5.35 -19.31 -1.08
CA MET A 1 -4.54 -18.18 -0.58
C MET A 1 -3.40 -18.75 0.24
N ALA A 2 -2.15 -18.45 -0.09
CA ALA A 2 -1.03 -18.89 0.74
C ALA A 2 -0.97 -18.06 2.04
N PRO A 3 -0.38 -18.56 3.14
CA PRO A 3 -0.32 -17.82 4.41
C PRO A 3 0.34 -16.43 4.31
N TYR A 4 1.38 -16.28 3.49
CA TYR A 4 2.00 -14.98 3.25
C TYR A 4 1.06 -14.01 2.53
N ASP A 5 0.20 -14.48 1.62
CA ASP A 5 -0.79 -13.62 0.96
C ASP A 5 -1.80 -13.05 1.96
N LEU A 6 -2.22 -13.84 2.95
CA LEU A 6 -3.11 -13.39 4.01
C LEU A 6 -2.45 -12.32 4.88
N LEU A 7 -1.18 -12.52 5.24
CA LEU A 7 -0.40 -11.53 5.99
C LEU A 7 -0.31 -10.20 5.22
N LEU A 8 0.04 -10.27 3.93
CA LEU A 8 0.11 -9.10 3.06
C LEU A 8 -1.25 -8.43 2.93
N ALA A 9 -2.33 -9.20 2.76
CA ALA A 9 -3.69 -8.65 2.69
C ALA A 9 -4.06 -7.90 3.99
N SER A 10 -3.74 -8.45 5.17
CA SER A 10 -3.98 -7.79 6.46
C SER A 10 -3.19 -6.48 6.61
N LEU A 11 -1.92 -6.47 6.22
CA LEU A 11 -1.09 -5.27 6.23
C LEU A 11 -1.63 -4.20 5.25
N GLY A 12 -1.95 -4.59 4.03
CA GLY A 12 -2.49 -3.69 3.00
C GLY A 12 -3.83 -3.08 3.42
N ALA A 13 -4.72 -3.88 4.01
CA ALA A 13 -6.00 -3.41 4.53
C ALA A 13 -5.82 -2.41 5.69
N CYS A 14 -4.94 -2.71 6.65
CA CYS A 14 -4.65 -1.80 7.76
C CYS A 14 -4.15 -0.44 7.27
N THR A 15 -3.23 -0.45 6.29
CA THR A 15 -2.73 0.77 5.64
C THR A 15 -3.85 1.52 4.94
N ALA A 16 -4.61 0.86 4.07
CA ALA A 16 -5.68 1.50 3.31
C ALA A 16 -6.75 2.14 4.22
N ILE A 17 -7.19 1.44 5.26
CA ILE A 17 -8.17 1.95 6.24
C ILE A 17 -7.59 3.17 6.96
N THR A 18 -6.36 3.07 7.47
CA THR A 18 -5.71 4.15 8.22
C THR A 18 -5.58 5.42 7.38
N LEU A 19 -5.11 5.29 6.13
CA LEU A 19 -4.92 6.44 5.26
C LEU A 19 -6.26 7.08 4.87
N LYS A 20 -7.28 6.28 4.51
CA LYS A 20 -8.63 6.80 4.22
C LYS A 20 -9.24 7.53 5.42
N MET A 21 -9.10 6.97 6.63
CA MET A 21 -9.57 7.64 7.85
C MET A 21 -8.81 8.95 8.10
N TYR A 22 -7.50 8.97 7.89
CA TYR A 22 -6.68 10.16 8.09
C TYR A 22 -7.04 11.28 7.11
N THR A 23 -7.16 10.97 5.82
CA THR A 23 -7.54 11.96 4.79
C THR A 23 -8.93 12.51 5.05
N ALA A 24 -9.89 11.66 5.42
CA ALA A 24 -11.24 12.09 5.77
C ALA A 24 -11.26 13.07 6.96
N ARG A 25 -10.50 12.78 8.02
CA ARG A 25 -10.36 13.68 9.19
C ARG A 25 -9.71 15.02 8.84
N LYS A 26 -8.85 15.05 7.83
CA LYS A 26 -8.18 16.27 7.36
C LYS A 26 -8.95 17.03 6.27
N GLY A 27 -10.05 16.45 5.75
CA GLY A 27 -10.79 17.02 4.62
C GLY A 27 -10.00 17.00 3.31
N TRP A 28 -9.03 16.09 3.16
CA TRP A 28 -8.21 15.99 1.97
C TRP A 28 -8.94 15.22 0.84
N PRO A 29 -8.88 15.70 -0.41
CA PRO A 29 -9.66 15.15 -1.52
C PRO A 29 -9.02 13.88 -2.13
N LEU A 30 -8.88 12.82 -1.33
CA LEU A 30 -8.37 11.53 -1.79
C LEU A 30 -9.32 10.91 -2.82
N ALA A 31 -8.94 10.95 -4.10
CA ALA A 31 -9.75 10.42 -5.19
C ALA A 31 -9.62 8.90 -5.30
N SER A 32 -8.39 8.37 -5.23
CA SER A 32 -8.14 6.94 -5.17
C SER A 32 -6.85 6.63 -4.43
N LEU A 33 -6.79 5.42 -3.87
CA LEU A 33 -5.64 4.86 -3.16
C LEU A 33 -5.52 3.39 -3.55
N ASP A 34 -4.40 3.02 -4.16
CA ASP A 34 -3.98 1.63 -4.28
C ASP A 34 -2.82 1.35 -3.36
N VAL A 35 -2.87 0.19 -2.71
CA VAL A 35 -1.82 -0.33 -1.85
C VAL A 35 -1.39 -1.67 -2.43
N GLU A 36 -0.25 -1.68 -3.09
CA GLU A 36 0.37 -2.91 -3.58
C GLU A 36 1.43 -3.36 -2.58
N LEU A 37 1.45 -4.63 -2.21
CA LEU A 37 2.47 -5.18 -1.33
C LEU A 37 3.28 -6.25 -2.06
N ARG A 38 4.60 -6.19 -1.91
CA ARG A 38 5.51 -7.22 -2.38
C ARG A 38 6.27 -7.81 -1.21
N PHE A 39 6.33 -9.14 -1.16
CA PHE A 39 7.21 -9.85 -0.24
C PHE A 39 8.45 -10.29 -1.00
N ASN A 40 9.60 -9.75 -0.63
CA ASN A 40 10.86 -10.01 -1.30
C ASN A 40 11.77 -10.85 -0.41
N VAL A 41 12.58 -11.68 -1.06
CA VAL A 41 13.66 -12.44 -0.43
C VAL A 41 14.94 -12.10 -1.18
N VAL A 42 15.90 -11.47 -0.49
CA VAL A 42 17.20 -11.10 -1.06
C VAL A 42 18.28 -11.82 -0.26
N GLY A 43 18.84 -12.88 -0.85
CA GLY A 43 19.67 -13.81 -0.09
C GLY A 43 18.84 -14.51 1.00
N GLU A 44 19.22 -14.30 2.25
CA GLU A 44 18.49 -14.82 3.42
C GLU A 44 17.56 -13.78 4.05
N GLU A 45 17.63 -12.52 3.62
CA GLU A 45 16.84 -11.43 4.16
C GLU A 45 15.44 -11.41 3.54
N LYS A 46 14.44 -11.26 4.41
CA LYS A 46 13.02 -11.11 4.03
C LYS A 46 12.62 -9.67 4.25
N MET A 47 11.81 -9.11 3.34
CA MET A 47 11.28 -7.75 3.49
C MET A 47 9.92 -7.61 2.82
N ILE A 48 9.16 -6.61 3.25
CA ILE A 48 7.93 -6.18 2.57
C ILE A 48 8.12 -4.79 2.00
N GLU A 49 7.68 -4.60 0.76
CA GLU A 49 7.67 -3.30 0.08
C GLU A 49 6.23 -2.89 -0.24
N PRO A 50 5.61 -2.03 0.59
CA PRO A 50 4.39 -1.34 0.22
C PRO A 50 4.66 -0.29 -0.85
N VAL A 51 3.85 -0.28 -1.89
CA VAL A 51 3.83 0.76 -2.91
C VAL A 51 2.46 1.42 -2.89
N LEU A 52 2.44 2.73 -2.66
CA LEU A 52 1.23 3.53 -2.63
C LEU A 52 1.09 4.31 -3.95
N ARG A 53 -0.05 4.12 -4.62
CA ARG A 53 -0.50 5.00 -5.71
C ARG A 53 -1.66 5.84 -5.21
N ILE A 54 -1.49 7.16 -5.25
CA ILE A 54 -2.37 8.11 -4.58
C ILE A 54 -2.78 9.20 -5.56
N HIS A 55 -4.09 9.38 -5.74
CA HIS A 55 -4.65 10.40 -6.63
C HIS A 55 -5.51 11.40 -5.87
N GLY A 56 -5.52 12.63 -6.36
CA GLY A 56 -6.30 13.75 -5.80
C GLY A 56 -5.58 14.55 -4.71
N LEU A 57 -4.34 14.20 -4.36
CA LEU A 57 -3.55 14.91 -3.35
C LEU A 57 -2.33 15.60 -3.96
N ASP A 58 -1.84 16.65 -3.30
CA ASP A 58 -0.54 17.26 -3.61
C ASP A 58 0.62 16.39 -3.10
N ASP A 59 1.86 16.77 -3.44
CA ASP A 59 3.03 15.95 -3.14
C ASP A 59 3.38 15.95 -1.64
N GLU A 60 3.16 17.06 -0.93
CA GLU A 60 3.33 17.12 0.51
C GLU A 60 2.35 16.20 1.25
N GLN A 61 1.08 16.17 0.81
CA GLN A 61 0.05 15.30 1.34
C GLN A 61 0.38 13.82 1.06
N LYS A 62 0.81 13.48 -0.16
CA LYS A 62 1.25 12.11 -0.51
C LYS A 62 2.42 11.67 0.35
N ALA A 63 3.46 12.52 0.48
CA ALA A 63 4.61 12.24 1.33
C ALA A 63 4.16 11.99 2.78
N ARG A 64 3.24 12.81 3.28
CA ARG A 64 2.69 12.61 4.63
C ARG A 64 1.94 11.29 4.78
N LEU A 65 1.20 10.84 3.77
CA LEU A 65 0.52 9.54 3.81
C LEU A 65 1.52 8.36 3.78
N ALA A 66 2.63 8.48 3.04
CA ALA A 66 3.70 7.48 3.08
C ALA A 66 4.31 7.35 4.49
N ASP A 67 4.59 8.48 5.17
CA ASP A 67 5.07 8.48 6.55
C ASP A 67 4.08 7.82 7.53
N ILE A 68 2.78 7.96 7.29
CA ILE A 68 1.74 7.36 8.13
C ILE A 68 1.65 5.85 7.89
N ALA A 69 1.80 5.40 6.64
CA ALA A 69 1.81 3.97 6.30
C ALA A 69 2.91 3.21 7.05
N GLU A 70 4.04 3.86 7.33
CA GLU A 70 5.15 3.34 8.14
C GLU A 70 4.84 3.18 9.63
N ARG A 71 3.69 3.70 10.08
CA ARG A 71 3.33 3.83 11.51
C ARG A 71 1.95 3.25 11.83
N THR A 72 1.35 2.51 10.91
CA THR A 72 0.06 1.84 11.16
C THR A 72 0.24 0.72 12.19
N PRO A 73 -0.82 0.31 12.92
CA PRO A 73 -0.71 -0.74 13.93
C PRO A 73 -0.09 -2.05 13.41
N VAL A 74 -0.49 -2.51 12.22
CA VAL A 74 0.04 -3.75 11.64
C VAL A 74 1.47 -3.55 11.12
N THR A 75 1.79 -2.39 10.52
CA THR A 75 3.18 -2.08 10.14
C THR A 75 4.10 -2.14 11.35
N LEU A 76 3.74 -1.48 12.46
CA LEU A 76 4.54 -1.45 13.67
C LEU A 76 4.73 -2.85 14.29
N ALA A 77 3.70 -3.69 14.24
CA ALA A 77 3.77 -5.06 14.74
C ALA A 77 4.76 -5.94 13.95
N LEU A 78 4.83 -5.76 12.64
CA LEU A 78 5.68 -6.59 11.75
C LEU A 78 7.12 -6.05 11.62
N LYS A 79 7.29 -4.73 11.67
CA LYS A 79 8.57 -4.05 11.38
C LYS A 79 9.70 -4.40 12.35
N SER A 80 9.40 -4.99 13.51
CA SER A 80 10.40 -5.46 14.48
C SER A 80 11.19 -6.69 14.01
N GLY A 81 10.61 -7.54 13.17
CA GLY A 81 11.24 -8.77 12.67
C GLY A 81 11.27 -8.89 11.15
N LEU A 82 10.62 -7.97 10.45
CA LEU A 82 10.51 -7.98 9.00
C LEU A 82 10.61 -6.53 8.50
N PRO A 83 11.74 -6.11 7.89
CA PRO A 83 11.89 -4.79 7.31
C PRO A 83 10.72 -4.42 6.39
N ILE A 84 10.20 -3.21 6.58
CA ILE A 84 9.14 -2.62 5.76
C ILE A 84 9.61 -1.26 5.29
N THR A 85 9.52 -1.01 3.98
CA THR A 85 9.85 0.30 3.39
C THR A 85 8.81 0.66 2.33
N THR A 86 8.05 1.69 2.61
CA THR A 86 6.97 2.23 1.79
C THR A 86 7.53 3.14 0.73
N ARG A 87 7.04 2.99 -0.50
CA ARG A 87 7.38 3.86 -1.63
C ARG A 87 6.12 4.49 -2.20
N LEU A 88 6.26 5.71 -2.68
CA LEU A 88 5.25 6.35 -3.53
C LEU A 88 5.53 5.96 -4.98
N ASP A 89 4.49 5.57 -5.68
CA ASP A 89 4.52 5.47 -7.14
C ASP A 89 3.83 6.69 -7.74
N HIS A 90 4.59 7.41 -8.57
CA HIS A 90 4.14 8.63 -9.26
C HIS A 90 3.66 8.34 -10.68
N SER A 91 3.61 7.07 -11.10
CA SER A 91 3.07 6.68 -12.40
C SER A 91 1.62 7.13 -12.53
N LYS A 92 1.28 7.70 -13.69
CA LYS A 92 -0.12 7.94 -14.04
C LYS A 92 -0.76 6.56 -14.19
N ILE A 93 -1.93 6.34 -13.57
CA ILE A 93 -2.69 5.10 -13.78
C ILE A 93 -2.92 4.96 -15.29
N ASP A 94 -2.27 4.00 -15.92
CA ASP A 94 -2.71 3.50 -17.22
C ASP A 94 -3.89 2.57 -16.93
N ASP A 95 -5.11 3.09 -17.11
CA ASP A 95 -6.38 2.36 -16.94
C ASP A 95 -6.44 1.06 -17.77
N HIS A 96 -5.55 0.89 -18.75
CA HIS A 96 -5.40 -0.30 -19.57
C HIS A 96 -4.97 -1.58 -18.83
N GLU A 97 -4.24 -1.50 -17.71
CA GLU A 97 -3.80 -2.70 -16.97
C GLU A 97 -4.87 -3.25 -16.02
N ARG A 98 -5.71 -2.39 -15.43
CA ARG A 98 -6.82 -2.83 -14.55
C ARG A 98 -7.86 -3.67 -15.29
N SER A 99 -8.10 -3.39 -16.57
CA SER A 99 -8.99 -4.17 -17.44
C SER A 99 -8.43 -5.59 -17.69
N ARG A 100 -7.11 -5.70 -17.90
CA ARG A 100 -6.43 -6.98 -18.13
C ARG A 100 -6.39 -7.90 -16.89
N LEU A 101 -6.34 -7.34 -15.68
CA LEU A 101 -6.31 -8.14 -14.45
C LEU A 101 -7.70 -8.67 -14.04
N ARG A 102 -8.78 -7.93 -14.36
CA ARG A 102 -10.17 -8.38 -14.14
C ARG A 102 -10.56 -9.51 -15.10
N LEU A 103 -10.09 -9.48 -16.34
CA LEU A 103 -10.35 -10.54 -17.34
C LEU A 103 -9.64 -11.88 -17.06
N ARG A 104 -8.70 -11.92 -16.10
CA ARG A 104 -8.00 -13.16 -15.71
C ARG A 104 -8.66 -13.92 -14.55
N HIS A 105 -9.65 -13.35 -13.88
CA HIS A 105 -10.37 -14.00 -12.77
C HIS A 105 -11.72 -14.62 -13.19
N ASP A 106 -12.16 -14.41 -14.44
CA ASP A 106 -13.42 -14.93 -14.99
C ASP A 106 -13.22 -16.07 -16.02
N ASN A 107 -12.05 -16.73 -16.04
CA ASN A 107 -11.79 -17.86 -16.94
C ASN A 107 -11.06 -19.02 -16.23
#